data_AF-A0A2E5Y1V3-F1
#
_entry.id   AF-A0A2E5Y1V3-F1
#
_cell.length_a   1.000
_cell.length_b   1.000
_cell.length_c   1.000
_cell.angle_alpha   90.00
_cell.angle_beta   90.00
_cell.angle_gamma   90.00
#
_symmetry.space_group_name_H-M   'P 1'
#
loop_
_entity.id
_entity.type
_entity.pdbx_description
1 polymer ?
#
loop_
_entity_poly.entity_id
_entity_poly.type
_entity_poly.pdbx_seq_one_letter_code
_entity_poly.pdbx_strand_id
1 'polypeptide(L)'
;MTVNWILKLHPRQEGEDFVKKIESSFKSYENIIICTSKTPLPFLMAHCDVHITFFSSSIYEAIFLNKPTIIVDKRGLDYFSKYIEAGLAYYAPNNTELDRILSSELDIL
;
A
#
# COMPACT_ATOMS: atom_id res chain seq x y z
N MET A 1 0.31 -8.25 17.96
CA MET A 1 0.48 -8.77 16.58
C MET A 1 1.72 -8.17 15.96
N THR A 2 2.37 -8.86 15.04
CA THR A 2 3.50 -8.33 14.26
C THR A 2 3.00 -8.01 12.86
N VAL A 3 3.14 -6.76 12.42
CA VAL A 3 2.77 -6.34 11.05
C VAL A 3 3.93 -6.65 10.11
N ASN A 4 3.64 -7.33 9.00
CA ASN A 4 4.58 -7.55 7.91
C ASN A 4 4.24 -6.61 6.74
N TRP A 5 5.26 -6.00 6.16
CA TRP A 5 5.13 -5.00 5.10
C TRP A 5 5.59 -5.54 3.77
N ILE A 6 4.77 -5.34 2.73
CA ILE A 6 5.15 -5.66 1.35
C ILE A 6 5.35 -4.33 0.61
N LEU A 7 6.60 -4.01 0.25
CA LEU A 7 6.92 -2.86 -0.57
C LEU A 7 6.98 -3.27 -2.04
N LYS A 8 5.90 -2.98 -2.78
CA LYS A 8 5.81 -3.28 -4.21
C LYS A 8 6.34 -2.11 -5.06
N LEU A 9 7.45 -2.34 -5.77
CA LEU A 9 8.03 -1.35 -6.67
C LEU A 9 7.22 -1.23 -7.97
N HIS A 10 7.14 0.01 -8.49
CA HIS A 10 6.56 0.30 -9.80
C HIS A 10 7.48 -0.24 -10.91
N PRO A 11 6.96 -0.64 -12.09
CA PRO A 11 7.83 -1.11 -13.18
C PRO A 11 8.88 -0.10 -13.68
N ARG A 12 8.61 1.19 -13.47
CA ARG A 12 9.57 2.28 -13.75
C ARG A 12 10.69 2.43 -12.70
N GLN A 13 10.61 1.68 -11.60
CA GLN A 13 11.52 1.69 -10.47
C GLN A 13 12.37 0.39 -10.41
N GLU A 14 12.57 -0.26 -11.55
CA GLU A 14 13.27 -1.56 -11.64
C GLU A 14 14.77 -1.46 -11.94
N GLY A 15 15.31 -0.24 -12.03
CA GLY A 15 16.75 -0.07 -12.21
C GLY A 15 17.52 -0.73 -11.06
N GLU A 16 18.54 -1.50 -11.38
CA GLU A 16 19.31 -2.29 -10.40
C GLU A 16 19.81 -1.43 -9.23
N ASP A 17 20.33 -0.23 -9.52
CA ASP A 17 20.80 0.72 -8.50
C ASP A 17 19.67 1.23 -7.60
N PHE A 18 18.48 1.45 -8.17
CA PHE A 18 17.31 1.87 -7.39
C PHE A 18 16.86 0.74 -6.45
N VAL A 19 16.76 -0.49 -6.96
CA VAL A 19 16.38 -1.66 -6.16
C VAL A 19 17.38 -1.87 -5.02
N LYS A 20 18.69 -1.89 -5.31
CA LYS A 20 19.74 -2.01 -4.28
C LYS A 20 19.65 -0.91 -3.22
N LYS A 21 19.34 0.34 -3.63
CA LYS A 21 19.17 1.45 -2.70
C LYS A 21 17.98 1.22 -1.76
N ILE A 22 16.85 0.75 -2.29
CA ILE A 22 15.67 0.43 -1.47
C ILE A 22 15.99 -0.74 -0.53
N GLU A 23 16.57 -1.83 -1.03
CA GLU A 23 16.98 -2.99 -0.21
C GLU A 23 17.92 -2.59 0.92
N SER A 24 18.92 -1.77 0.64
CA SER A 24 19.83 -1.24 1.65
C SER A 24 19.11 -0.39 2.70
N SER A 25 18.15 0.44 2.27
CA SER A 25 17.40 1.34 3.17
C SER A 25 16.52 0.58 4.16
N PHE A 26 16.08 -0.63 3.81
CA PHE A 26 15.21 -1.44 4.65
C PHE A 26 15.90 -2.70 5.23
N LYS A 27 17.21 -2.87 5.02
CA LYS A 27 17.96 -4.07 5.41
C LYS A 27 17.89 -4.41 6.91
N SER A 28 17.72 -3.41 7.78
CA SER A 28 17.61 -3.60 9.23
C SER A 28 16.21 -4.00 9.71
N TYR A 29 15.22 -4.08 8.82
CA TYR A 29 13.84 -4.40 9.17
C TYR A 29 13.50 -5.81 8.67
N GLU A 30 13.34 -6.75 9.61
CA GLU A 30 13.06 -8.16 9.29
C GLU A 30 11.63 -8.38 8.79
N ASN A 31 10.72 -7.44 9.06
CA ASN A 31 9.30 -7.50 8.70
C ASN A 31 8.97 -6.76 7.40
N ILE A 32 9.95 -6.46 6.56
CA ILE A 32 9.76 -5.79 5.26
C ILE A 32 10.22 -6.70 4.14
N ILE A 33 9.32 -6.97 3.19
CA ILE A 33 9.61 -7.72 1.96
C ILE A 33 9.49 -6.74 0.78
N ILE A 34 10.55 -6.65 -0.02
CA ILE A 34 10.57 -5.81 -1.23
C ILE A 34 10.25 -6.68 -2.45
N CYS A 35 9.23 -6.30 -3.21
CA CYS A 35 8.81 -7.00 -4.42
C CYS A 35 8.98 -6.10 -5.65
N THR A 36 9.59 -6.63 -6.72
CA THR A 36 9.75 -5.91 -7.99
C THR A 36 8.50 -6.04 -8.87
N SER A 37 8.52 -5.49 -10.09
CA SER A 37 7.43 -5.69 -11.07
C SER A 37 7.15 -7.14 -11.43
N LYS A 38 8.17 -8.00 -11.32
CA LYS A 38 8.10 -9.42 -11.70
C LYS A 38 7.12 -10.18 -10.83
N THR A 39 6.91 -9.73 -9.60
CA THR A 39 5.89 -10.29 -8.72
C THR A 39 4.52 -9.75 -9.12
N PRO A 40 3.56 -10.61 -9.51
CA PRO A 40 2.25 -10.17 -9.97
C PRO A 40 1.50 -9.39 -8.87
N LEU A 41 0.97 -8.21 -9.22
CA LEU A 41 0.16 -7.40 -8.30
C LEU A 41 -1.06 -8.17 -7.74
N PRO A 42 -1.84 -8.92 -8.56
CA PRO A 42 -2.98 -9.67 -8.03
C PRO A 42 -2.60 -10.71 -6.98
N PHE A 43 -1.43 -11.35 -7.13
CA PHE A 43 -0.91 -12.30 -6.16
C PHE A 43 -0.64 -11.61 -4.82
N LEU A 44 0.06 -10.47 -4.83
CA LEU A 44 0.35 -9.73 -3.60
C LEU A 44 -0.91 -9.17 -2.95
N MET A 45 -1.82 -8.61 -3.75
CA MET A 45 -3.07 -8.04 -3.27
C MET A 45 -3.97 -9.09 -2.60
N ALA A 46 -4.01 -10.32 -3.13
CA ALA A 46 -4.77 -11.41 -2.52
C ALA A 46 -4.26 -11.79 -1.11
N HIS A 47 -2.96 -11.60 -0.85
CA HIS A 47 -2.28 -11.99 0.39
C HIS A 47 -2.03 -10.82 1.36
N CYS A 48 -2.48 -9.60 1.05
CA CYS A 48 -2.42 -8.49 2.00
C CYS A 48 -3.75 -8.32 2.75
N ASP A 49 -3.65 -7.79 3.98
CA ASP A 49 -4.79 -7.42 4.81
C ASP A 49 -5.25 -5.99 4.49
N VAL A 50 -4.28 -5.07 4.34
CA VAL A 50 -4.50 -3.66 4.02
C VAL A 50 -3.59 -3.22 2.88
N HIS A 51 -4.11 -2.40 1.98
CA HIS A 51 -3.37 -1.80 0.87
C HIS A 51 -3.16 -0.31 1.11
N ILE A 52 -1.93 0.20 0.93
CA ILE A 52 -1.62 1.63 1.05
C ILE A 52 -1.06 2.10 -0.29
N THR A 53 -1.55 3.24 -0.78
CA THR A 53 -1.11 3.80 -2.06
C THR A 53 -1.13 5.32 -2.07
N PHE A 54 -0.36 5.92 -2.99
CA PHE A 54 -0.42 7.37 -3.24
C PHE A 54 -1.58 7.70 -4.18
N PHE A 55 -1.44 7.36 -5.47
CA PHE A 55 -2.44 7.64 -6.52
C PHE A 55 -2.40 6.57 -7.62
N SER A 56 -2.01 5.33 -7.26
CA SER A 56 -1.89 4.22 -8.21
C SER A 56 -3.26 3.67 -8.61
N SER A 57 -3.40 3.21 -9.85
CA SER A 57 -4.58 2.47 -10.30
C SER A 57 -4.73 1.11 -9.62
N SER A 58 -3.74 0.63 -8.87
CA SER A 58 -3.81 -0.60 -8.06
C SER A 58 -4.96 -0.62 -7.04
N ILE A 59 -5.60 0.53 -6.79
CA ILE A 59 -6.84 0.64 -6.03
C ILE A 59 -7.99 -0.17 -6.65
N TYR A 60 -8.06 -0.30 -7.97
CA TYR A 60 -9.14 -1.04 -8.62
C TYR A 60 -9.09 -2.52 -8.27
N GLU A 61 -7.89 -3.11 -8.29
CA GLU A 61 -7.64 -4.48 -7.90
C GLU A 61 -7.87 -4.69 -6.40
N ALA A 62 -7.47 -3.74 -5.56
CA ALA A 62 -7.72 -3.79 -4.13
C ALA A 62 -9.24 -3.82 -3.83
N ILE A 63 -10.00 -2.89 -4.42
CA ILE A 63 -11.47 -2.83 -4.29
C ILE A 63 -12.10 -4.12 -4.83
N PHE A 64 -11.66 -4.63 -5.99
CA PHE A 64 -12.18 -5.87 -6.56
C PHE A 64 -11.97 -7.08 -5.63
N LEU A 65 -10.87 -7.10 -4.88
CA LEU A 65 -10.56 -8.15 -3.91
C LEU A 65 -11.03 -7.82 -2.48
N ASN A 66 -11.88 -6.80 -2.32
CA ASN A 66 -12.39 -6.31 -1.03
C ASN A 66 -11.28 -6.03 -0.01
N LYS A 67 -10.19 -5.40 -0.46
CA LYS A 67 -9.07 -5.00 0.39
C LYS A 67 -9.21 -3.54 0.84
N PRO A 68 -9.23 -3.27 2.16
CA PRO A 68 -9.15 -1.92 2.70
C PRO A 68 -7.99 -1.17 2.03
N THR A 69 -8.30 -0.02 1.43
CA THR A 69 -7.30 0.79 0.72
C THR A 69 -7.16 2.15 1.36
N ILE A 70 -5.94 2.51 1.75
CA ILE A 70 -5.59 3.81 2.34
C ILE A 70 -4.82 4.63 1.30
N ILE A 71 -5.33 5.81 0.98
CA ILE A 71 -4.73 6.79 0.09
C ILE A 71 -3.97 7.82 0.92
N VAL A 72 -2.67 7.98 0.68
CA VAL A 72 -1.79 8.88 1.45
C VAL A 72 -1.33 10.12 0.69
N ASP A 73 -1.92 10.40 -0.49
CA ASP A 73 -1.58 11.56 -1.33
C ASP A 73 -2.83 12.29 -1.80
N LYS A 74 -2.78 13.63 -1.82
CA LYS A 74 -3.90 14.46 -2.28
C LYS A 74 -4.31 14.16 -3.73
N ARG A 75 -3.37 13.79 -4.62
CA ARG A 75 -3.71 13.40 -5.99
C ARG A 75 -4.61 12.16 -6.02
N GLY A 76 -4.38 11.22 -5.09
CA GLY A 76 -5.21 10.04 -4.96
C GLY A 76 -6.61 10.39 -4.45
N LEU A 77 -6.73 11.34 -3.51
CA LEU A 77 -8.02 11.88 -3.09
C LEU A 77 -8.78 12.45 -4.29
N ASP A 78 -8.12 13.27 -5.12
CA ASP A 78 -8.75 13.89 -6.28
C ASP A 78 -9.18 12.85 -7.33
N TYR A 79 -8.37 11.81 -7.57
CA TYR A 79 -8.65 10.78 -8.59
C TYR A 79 -9.69 9.74 -8.14
N PHE A 80 -9.76 9.47 -6.83
CA PHE A 80 -10.51 8.35 -6.27
C PHE A 80 -11.59 8.76 -5.26
N SER A 81 -11.97 10.05 -5.23
CA SER A 81 -12.98 10.60 -4.32
C SER A 81 -14.27 9.78 -4.27
N LYS A 82 -14.78 9.35 -5.43
CA LYS A 82 -15.99 8.51 -5.53
C LYS A 82 -15.90 7.19 -4.76
N TYR A 83 -14.71 6.60 -4.63
CA TYR A 83 -14.51 5.37 -3.88
C TYR A 83 -14.40 5.64 -2.38
N ILE A 84 -13.85 6.79 -2.00
CA ILE A 84 -13.83 7.25 -0.62
C ILE A 84 -15.26 7.55 -0.14
N GLU A 85 -16.03 8.29 -0.94
CA GLU A 85 -17.44 8.61 -0.67
C GLU A 85 -18.32 7.35 -0.56
N ALA A 86 -17.99 6.31 -1.33
CA ALA A 86 -18.67 5.02 -1.28
C ALA A 86 -18.21 4.12 -0.11
N GLY A 87 -17.25 4.56 0.72
CA GLY A 87 -16.71 3.75 1.82
C GLY A 87 -15.83 2.58 1.37
N LEU A 88 -15.32 2.62 0.13
CA LEU A 88 -14.46 1.57 -0.45
C LEU A 88 -12.96 1.89 -0.33
N ALA A 89 -12.62 3.11 0.09
CA ALA A 89 -11.25 3.53 0.35
C ALA A 89 -11.24 4.61 1.45
N TYR A 90 -10.08 4.79 2.06
CA TYR A 90 -9.82 5.81 3.07
C TYR A 90 -8.80 6.82 2.56
N TYR A 91 -8.87 8.05 3.06
CA TYR A 91 -7.83 9.06 2.84
C TYR A 91 -7.15 9.40 4.16
N ALA A 92 -5.82 9.29 4.17
CA ALA A 92 -4.96 9.61 5.31
C ALA A 92 -4.01 10.76 4.93
N PRO A 93 -4.32 12.02 5.26
CA PRO A 93 -3.51 13.17 4.88
C PRO A 93 -2.21 13.31 5.69
N ASN A 94 -2.05 12.53 6.76
CA ASN A 94 -0.93 12.59 7.68
C ASN A 94 -0.78 11.25 8.44
N ASN A 95 0.31 11.12 9.19
CA ASN A 95 0.61 9.89 9.93
C ASN A 95 -0.42 9.57 11.01
N THR A 96 -0.97 10.58 11.69
CA THR A 96 -1.99 10.36 12.73
C THR A 96 -3.24 9.67 12.16
N GLU A 97 -3.74 10.13 11.01
CA GLU A 97 -4.87 9.49 10.35
C GLU A 97 -4.51 8.12 9.79
N LEU A 98 -3.30 7.96 9.24
CA LEU A 98 -2.81 6.68 8.75
C LEU A 98 -2.79 5.64 9.88
N ASP A 99 -2.22 5.98 11.03
CA ASP A 99 -2.12 5.09 12.20
C ASP A 99 -3.52 4.73 12.74
N ARG A 100 -4.44 5.69 12.77
CA ARG A 100 -5.83 5.47 13.19
C ARG A 100 -6.53 4.45 12.29
N ILE A 101 -6.42 4.62 10.97
CA ILE A 101 -7.07 3.72 9.99
C ILE A 101 -6.39 2.35 9.99
N LEU A 102 -5.06 2.29 10.04
CA LEU A 102 -4.35 1.00 10.11
C LEU A 102 -4.74 0.20 11.34
N SER A 103 -4.86 0.86 12.49
CA SER A 103 -5.24 0.19 13.73
C SER A 103 -6.67 -0.35 13.68
N SER A 104 -7.59 0.37 13.04
CA SER A 104 -8.97 -0.09 12.89
C SER A 104 -9.12 -1.24 11.88
N GLU A 105 -8.38 -1.22 10.78
CA GLU A 105 -8.48 -2.25 9.74
C GLU A 105 -7.74 -3.55 10.08
N LEU A 106 -6.72 -3.48 10.95
CA LEU A 106 -5.95 -4.65 11.37
C LEU A 106 -6.45 -5.26 12.70
N ASP A 107 -7.50 -4.69 13.30
CA ASP A 107 -7.97 -5.05 14.65
C ASP A 107 -6.85 -5.02 15.72
N ILE A 108 -5.95 -4.01 15.64
CA ILE A 108 -4.75 -3.92 16.51
C ILE A 108 -4.98 -3.10 17.79
N LEU A 109 -6.22 -2.63 18.06
CA LEU A 109 -6.57 -1.91 19.30
C LEU A 109 -7.88 -2.41 19.92
#